data_AF-A0A2S9GQV4-F1
#
_entry.id   AF-A0A2S9GQV4-F1
#
_cell.length_a   1.000
_cell.length_b   1.000
_cell.length_c   1.000
_cell.angle_alpha   90.00
_cell.angle_beta   90.00
_cell.angle_gamma   90.00
#
_symmetry.space_group_name_H-M   'P 1'
#
loop_
_entity.id
_entity.type
_entity.pdbx_description
1 polymer ?
#
loop_
_entity_poly.entity_id
_entity_poly.type
_entity_poly.pdbx_seq_one_letter_code
_entity_poly.pdbx_strand_id
1 'polypeptide(L)' 'SAAEHGMNASTFTARVIASTGADVAAALSGAIGAMSGPLHGGAPARVIPMIEEAEQTGDARAVVKGILDR' A
#
# COMPACT_ATOMS: atom_id res chain seq x y z
N SER A 1 -7.59 -13.42 5.21
CA SER A 1 -7.71 -12.49 6.34
C SER A 1 -6.63 -11.45 6.20
N ALA A 2 -6.94 -10.16 6.29
CA ALA A 2 -5.94 -9.08 6.24
C ALA A 2 -5.17 -8.91 7.57
N ALA A 3 -5.41 -9.80 8.55
CA ALA A 3 -4.81 -9.73 9.87
C ALA A 3 -3.29 -9.99 9.89
N GLU A 4 -2.75 -10.73 8.92
CA GLU A 4 -1.31 -11.04 8.81
C GLU A 4 -0.92 -11.20 7.33
N HIS A 5 0.24 -10.67 6.94
CA HIS A 5 0.71 -10.67 5.56
C HIS A 5 2.26 -10.70 5.46
N GLY A 6 2.89 -11.59 6.23
CA GLY A 6 4.32 -11.86 6.21
C GLY A 6 5.20 -10.64 6.52
N MET A 7 6.44 -10.65 6.01
CA MET A 7 7.37 -9.51 6.11
C MET A 7 7.07 -8.43 5.06
N ASN A 8 5.86 -7.88 5.10
CA ASN A 8 5.54 -6.65 4.37
C ASN A 8 6.23 -5.43 5.00
N ALA A 9 6.20 -4.29 4.31
CA ALA A 9 6.89 -3.06 4.73
C ALA A 9 6.55 -2.63 6.16
N SER A 10 5.27 -2.59 6.54
CA SER A 10 4.87 -2.21 7.90
C SER A 10 5.30 -3.22 8.96
N THR A 11 5.23 -4.52 8.66
CA THR A 11 5.73 -5.58 9.57
C THR A 11 7.24 -5.45 9.77
N PHE A 12 7.99 -5.21 8.70
CA PHE A 12 9.43 -5.03 8.77
C PHE A 12 9.80 -3.77 9.59
N THR A 13 9.10 -2.65 9.36
CA THR A 13 9.29 -1.41 10.13
C THR A 13 9.04 -1.61 11.63
N ALA A 14 7.95 -2.27 12.02
CA ALA A 14 7.68 -2.58 13.43
C ALA A 14 8.83 -3.39 14.05
N ARG A 15 9.36 -4.39 13.33
CA ARG A 15 10.47 -5.22 13.82
C ARG A 15 11.76 -4.41 13.99
N VAL A 16 12.07 -3.50 13.07
CA VAL A 16 13.23 -2.62 13.17
C VAL A 16 13.11 -1.72 14.39
N ILE A 17 11.95 -1.09 14.63
CA ILE A 17 11.73 -0.24 15.81
C ILE A 17 11.79 -1.06 17.10
N ALA A 18 11.11 -2.21 17.15
CA ALA A 18 11.14 -3.06 18.34
C ALA A 18 12.56 -3.56 18.67
N SER A 19 13.42 -3.78 17.66
CA SER A 19 14.79 -4.26 17.85
C SER A 19 15.70 -3.27 18.61
N THR A 20 15.31 -2.00 18.71
CA THR A 20 16.03 -0.99 19.47
C THR A 20 15.61 -0.91 20.94
N GLY A 21 14.62 -1.72 21.36
CA GLY A 21 14.04 -1.68 22.70
C GLY A 21 12.95 -0.62 22.88
N ALA A 22 12.44 -0.02 21.80
CA ALA A 22 11.31 0.89 21.84
C ALA A 22 10.03 0.20 22.33
N ASP A 23 9.13 0.96 22.94
CA ASP A 23 7.86 0.44 23.44
C ASP A 23 6.91 0.02 22.30
N VAL A 24 5.90 -0.77 22.67
CA VAL A 24 4.94 -1.32 21.71
C VAL A 24 4.14 -0.25 20.97
N ALA A 25 3.80 0.88 21.62
CA ALA A 25 3.06 1.95 20.96
C ALA A 25 3.94 2.62 19.89
N ALA A 26 5.21 2.88 20.19
CA ALA A 26 6.16 3.42 19.22
C ALA A 26 6.35 2.50 18.00
N ALA A 27 6.50 1.18 18.22
CA ALA A 27 6.62 0.20 17.13
C ALA A 27 5.36 0.16 16.24
N LEU A 28 4.17 0.21 16.85
CA LEU A 28 2.89 0.24 16.14
C LEU A 28 2.70 1.55 15.36
N SER A 29 3.01 2.70 15.97
CA SER A 29 2.96 4.00 15.29
C SER A 29 3.84 4.02 14.04
N GLY A 30 5.05 3.47 14.12
CA GLY A 30 5.94 3.35 12.95
C GLY A 30 5.39 2.43 11.86
N ALA A 31 4.80 1.30 12.23
CA ALA A 31 4.15 0.40 11.27
C ALA A 31 2.94 1.07 10.58
N ILE A 32 2.12 1.83 11.31
CA ILE A 32 1.01 2.60 10.74
C ILE A 32 1.54 3.68 9.78
N GLY A 33 2.64 4.35 10.14
CA GLY A 33 3.31 5.30 9.25
C GLY A 33 3.81 4.67 7.95
N ALA A 34 4.35 3.45 8.01
CA ALA A 34 4.72 2.70 6.81
C ALA A 34 3.48 2.25 6.00
N MET A 35 2.39 1.89 6.67
CA MET A 35 1.12 1.49 6.06
C MET A 35 0.41 2.63 5.35
N SER A 36 0.47 3.86 5.85
CA SER A 36 -0.15 5.02 5.19
C SER A 36 0.55 5.40 3.88
N GLY A 37 1.76 4.88 3.63
CA GLY A 37 2.51 5.14 2.42
C GLY A 37 1.74 4.74 1.16
N PRO A 38 1.85 5.52 0.07
CA PRO A 38 1.04 5.31 -1.13
C PRO A 38 1.47 4.06 -1.93
N LEU A 39 2.61 3.45 -1.60
CA LEU A 39 3.10 2.20 -2.18
C LEU A 39 2.79 0.97 -1.30
N HIS A 40 2.12 1.17 -0.16
CA HIS A 40 1.69 0.12 0.75
C HIS A 40 0.16 0.20 0.94
N GLY A 41 -0.33 0.55 2.13
CA GLY A 41 -1.78 0.62 2.41
C GLY A 41 -2.52 1.73 1.66
N GLY A 42 -1.82 2.75 1.16
CA GLY A 42 -2.41 3.82 0.35
C GLY A 42 -2.55 3.50 -1.15
N ALA A 43 -2.06 2.35 -1.61
CA ALA A 43 -2.12 1.97 -3.03
C ALA A 43 -3.54 1.94 -3.64
N PRO A 44 -4.60 1.47 -2.93
CA PRO A 44 -5.95 1.42 -3.50
C PRO A 44 -6.49 2.77 -3.97
N ALA A 45 -6.11 3.87 -3.33
CA ALA A 45 -6.54 5.21 -3.72
C ALA A 45 -6.09 5.59 -5.15
N ARG A 46 -5.00 5.01 -5.65
CA ARG A 46 -4.55 5.18 -7.05
C ARG A 46 -5.22 4.22 -8.03
N VAL A 47 -5.76 3.10 -7.53
CA VAL A 47 -6.41 2.08 -8.36
C VAL A 47 -7.85 2.48 -8.69
N ILE A 48 -8.54 3.17 -7.78
CA ILE A 48 -9.93 3.60 -8.00
C ILE A 48 -10.09 4.41 -9.31
N PRO A 49 -9.28 5.47 -9.58
CA PRO A 49 -9.40 6.21 -10.84
C PRO A 49 -9.16 5.35 -12.09
N MET A 50 -8.26 4.36 -12.01
CA MET A 50 -8.01 3.44 -13.13
C MET A 50 -9.21 2.54 -13.41
N ILE A 51 -9.92 2.11 -12.36
CA ILE A 51 -11.15 1.32 -12.49
C ILE A 51 -12.25 2.19 -13.09
N GLU A 52 -12.45 3.40 -12.58
CA GLU A 52 -13.47 4.34 -13.07
C GLU A 52 -13.27 4.66 -14.56
N GLU A 53 -12.03 4.88 -15.00
CA GLU A 53 -11.71 5.12 -16.41
C GLU A 53 -12.00 3.88 -17.28
N ALA A 54 -11.66 2.69 -16.80
CA ALA A 54 -11.94 1.44 -17.50
C ALA A 54 -13.44 1.18 -17.63
N GLU A 55 -14.23 1.49 -16.61
CA GLU A 55 -15.70 1.38 -16.64
C GLU A 55 -16.34 2.39 -17.59
N GLN A 56 -15.85 3.64 -17.59
CA GLN A 56 -16.37 4.69 -18.48
C GLN A 56 -16.07 4.41 -19.95
N THR A 57 -14.89 3.88 -20.26
CA THR A 57 -14.46 3.59 -21.64
C THR A 57 -14.94 2.23 -22.15
N GLY A 58 -15.20 1.28 -21.24
CA GLY A 58 -15.46 -0.11 -21.59
C GLY A 58 -14.25 -0.87 -22.14
N ASP A 59 -13.05 -0.26 -22.12
CA ASP A 59 -11.82 -0.86 -22.64
C ASP A 59 -10.65 -0.72 -21.66
N ALA A 60 -10.60 -1.67 -20.70
CA ALA A 60 -9.52 -1.75 -19.74
C ALA A 60 -8.13 -1.94 -20.38
N ARG A 61 -8.04 -2.53 -21.58
CA ARG A 61 -6.75 -2.72 -22.26
C ARG A 61 -6.21 -1.40 -22.77
N ALA A 62 -7.07 -0.54 -23.33
CA ALA A 62 -6.69 0.79 -23.75
C ALA A 62 -6.18 1.63 -22.57
N VAL A 63 -6.85 1.57 -21.42
CA VAL A 63 -6.43 2.27 -20.18
C VAL A 63 -5.04 1.80 -19.72
N VAL A 64 -4.84 0.47 -19.61
CA VAL A 64 -3.53 -0.08 -19.21
C VAL A 64 -2.44 0.31 -20.19
N LYS A 65 -2.71 0.20 -21.50
CA LYS A 65 -1.75 0.60 -22.54
C LYS A 65 -1.40 2.09 -22.43
N GLY A 66 -2.39 2.96 -22.24
CA GLY A 66 -2.18 4.40 -22.08
C GLY A 66 -1.35 4.76 -20.85
N ILE A 67 -1.43 3.99 -19.77
CA ILE A 67 -0.60 4.17 -18.57
C ILE A 67 0.84 3.69 -18.80
N LEU A 68 1.03 2.57 -19.50
CA LEU A 68 2.35 1.99 -19.77
C LEU A 68 3.13 2.74 -20.86
N ASP A 69 2.43 3.35 -21.81
CA ASP A 69 3.02 4.09 -22.92
C ASP A 69 3.35 5.56 -22.54
N ARG A 70 3.09 5.97 -21.29
CA ARG A 70 3.50 7.27 -20.72
C ARG A 70 4.89 7.19 -20.08
#